data_AF-A0A8I1X3E8-F1
#
_entry.id   AF-A0A8I1X3E8-F1
#
_cell.length_a   1.000
_cell.length_b   1.000
_cell.length_c   1.000
_cell.angle_alpha   90.00
_cell.angle_beta   90.00
_cell.angle_gamma   90.00
#
_symmetry.space_group_name_H-M   'P 1'
#
loop_
_entity.id
_entity.type
_entity.pdbx_description
1 polymer ?
#
loop_
_entity_poly.entity_id
_entity_poly.type
_entity_poly.pdbx_seq_one_letter_code
_entity_poly.pdbx_strand_id
1 'polypeptide(L)'
;MKDKSWRKEYLGMKVHSQKTRKLLENGPKSLSQSWYLQSMYNDWKSKKGYKDPDTENKGQCQSSFKEFESIISQSTKNQKED
;
A
#
# COMPACT_ATOMS: atom_id res chain seq x y z
N MET A 1 18.78 -1.65 -6.43
CA MET A 1 18.17 -0.79 -5.40
C MET A 1 17.96 0.62 -5.97
N LYS A 2 16.75 0.92 -6.47
CA LYS A 2 16.37 2.22 -7.09
C LYS A 2 15.58 3.15 -6.13
N ASP A 3 15.51 2.84 -4.83
CA ASP A 3 14.68 3.60 -3.88
C ASP A 3 15.20 5.00 -3.50
N LYS A 4 16.46 5.33 -3.81
CA LYS A 4 17.07 6.61 -3.39
C LYS A 4 16.70 7.80 -4.29
N SER A 5 16.11 7.58 -5.47
CA SER A 5 15.74 8.69 -6.37
C SER A 5 14.51 9.44 -5.85
N TRP A 6 13.44 8.72 -5.53
CA TRP A 6 12.17 9.34 -5.17
C TRP A 6 12.25 10.17 -3.89
N ARG A 7 13.04 9.75 -2.89
CA ARG A 7 13.21 10.51 -1.64
C ARG A 7 13.86 11.87 -1.87
N LYS A 8 14.87 11.95 -2.75
CA LYS A 8 15.53 13.21 -3.13
C LYS A 8 14.60 14.10 -3.95
N GLU A 9 13.88 13.53 -4.90
CA GLU A 9 12.88 14.26 -5.68
C GLU A 9 11.79 14.83 -4.78
N TYR A 10 11.24 14.01 -3.88
CA TYR A 10 10.20 14.41 -2.94
C TYR A 10 10.66 15.50 -1.97
N LEU A 11 11.95 15.49 -1.59
CA LEU A 11 12.57 16.55 -0.78
C LEU A 11 12.50 17.92 -1.47
N GLY A 12 12.66 17.95 -2.80
CA GLY A 12 12.59 19.18 -3.62
C GLY A 12 11.17 19.60 -3.98
N MET A 13 10.19 18.71 -3.88
CA MET A 13 8.79 19.00 -4.25
C MET A 13 8.03 19.82 -3.21
N LYS A 14 8.41 19.74 -1.92
CA LYS A 14 7.66 20.39 -0.83
C LYS A 14 8.60 20.89 0.28
N VAL A 15 8.16 21.92 1.00
CA VAL A 15 8.80 22.33 2.25
C VAL A 15 8.55 21.26 3.31
N HIS A 16 9.64 20.65 3.80
CA HIS A 16 9.62 19.59 4.79
C HIS A 16 10.17 20.06 6.14
N SER A 17 9.63 19.49 7.22
CA SER A 17 10.21 19.67 8.55
C SER A 17 11.59 19.02 8.66
N GLN A 18 12.42 19.48 9.59
CA GLN A 18 13.74 18.90 9.85
C GLN A 18 13.67 17.39 10.19
N LYS A 19 12.60 16.97 10.88
CA LYS A 19 12.37 15.55 11.21
C LYS A 19 12.13 14.71 9.95
N THR A 20 11.32 15.23 9.03
CA THR A 20 11.01 14.59 7.75
C THR A 20 12.25 14.49 6.86
N ARG A 21 13.09 15.53 6.80
CA ARG A 21 14.36 15.51 6.07
C ARG A 21 15.29 14.42 6.59
N LYS A 22 15.51 14.37 7.91
CA LYS A 22 16.31 13.32 8.56
C LYS A 22 15.77 11.92 8.30
N LEU A 23 14.44 11.75 8.25
CA LEU A 23 13.78 10.47 7.97
C LEU A 23 14.01 10.03 6.51
N LEU A 24 13.94 10.95 5.55
CA LEU A 24 14.18 10.66 4.13
C LEU A 24 15.65 10.29 3.88
N GLU A 25 16.59 10.98 4.52
CA GLU A 25 18.04 10.76 4.37
C GLU A 25 18.53 9.49 5.09
N ASN A 26 18.17 9.33 6.36
CA ASN A 26 18.70 8.25 7.22
C ASN A 26 17.80 7.01 7.26
N GLY A 27 16.54 7.11 6.84
CA GLY A 27 15.55 6.03 6.91
C GLY A 27 14.82 5.92 8.26
N PRO A 28 13.77 5.07 8.33
CA PRO A 28 12.96 4.89 9.53
C PRO A 28 13.67 4.00 10.55
N LYS A 29 13.58 4.37 11.83
CA LYS A 29 14.11 3.58 12.96
C LYS A 29 13.02 2.92 13.80
N SER A 30 11.76 3.28 13.57
CA SER A 30 10.59 2.70 14.25
C SER A 30 9.52 2.34 13.23
N LEU A 31 8.62 1.42 13.61
CA LEU A 31 7.50 1.02 12.77
C LEU A 31 6.62 2.22 12.39
N SER A 32 6.29 3.09 13.34
CA SER A 32 5.52 4.32 13.10
C SER A 32 6.17 5.23 12.05
N GLN A 33 7.50 5.34 12.06
CA GLN A 33 8.24 6.09 11.05
C GLN A 33 8.22 5.40 9.68
N SER A 34 8.22 4.06 9.64
CA SER A 34 8.09 3.31 8.39
C SER A 34 6.74 3.56 7.72
N TRP A 35 5.65 3.58 8.49
CA TRP A 35 4.32 3.92 7.98
C TRP A 35 4.27 5.36 7.43
N TYR A 36 4.91 6.28 8.14
CA TYR A 36 5.00 7.67 7.68
C TYR A 36 5.83 7.81 6.41
N LEU A 37 6.90 7.03 6.26
CA LEU A 37 7.69 7.01 5.03
C LEU A 37 6.90 6.40 3.87
N GLN A 38 6.12 5.36 4.13
CA GLN A 38 5.24 4.73 3.13
C GLN A 38 4.17 5.72 2.63
N SER A 39 3.59 6.53 3.52
CA SER A 39 2.61 7.53 3.10
C SER A 39 3.23 8.62 2.22
N MET A 40 4.48 9.03 2.49
CA MET A 40 5.22 9.94 1.61
C MET A 40 5.50 9.33 0.24
N TYR A 41 5.86 8.05 0.19
CA TYR A 41 6.06 7.35 -1.08
C TYR A 41 4.79 7.32 -1.90
N ASN A 42 3.64 7.04 -1.25
CA ASN A 42 2.35 7.06 -1.92
C ASN A 42 1.98 8.47 -2.40
N ASP A 43 2.23 9.53 -1.63
CA ASP A 43 2.02 10.92 -2.07
C ASP A 43 2.89 11.27 -3.28
N TRP A 44 4.16 10.86 -3.26
CA TRP A 44 5.07 11.02 -4.41
C TRP A 44 4.55 10.26 -5.64
N LYS A 45 4.13 9.00 -5.47
CA LYS A 45 3.54 8.19 -6.56
C LYS A 45 2.33 8.88 -7.19
N SER A 46 1.40 9.36 -6.35
CA SER A 46 0.19 10.06 -6.80
C SER A 46 0.52 11.33 -7.58
N LYS A 47 1.47 12.14 -7.10
CA LYS A 47 1.88 13.39 -7.78
C LYS A 47 2.59 13.14 -9.10
N LYS A 48 3.29 12.01 -9.23
CA LYS A 48 3.94 11.59 -10.48
C LYS A 48 2.97 10.91 -11.45
N GLY A 49 1.73 10.63 -11.02
CA GLY A 49 0.73 9.96 -11.85
C GLY A 49 0.95 8.46 -12.00
N TYR A 50 1.76 7.84 -11.14
CA TYR A 50 1.87 6.38 -11.11
C TYR A 50 0.54 5.80 -10.63
N LYS A 51 -0.16 5.10 -11.52
CA LYS A 51 -1.28 4.24 -11.16
C LYS A 51 -0.71 2.89 -10.75
N ASP A 52 -1.09 2.40 -9.58
CA ASP A 52 -0.87 0.99 -9.28
C ASP A 52 -1.60 0.18 -10.38
N PRO A 53 -0.95 -0.86 -10.95
CA PRO A 53 -1.57 -1.65 -11.99
C PRO A 53 -2.90 -2.16 -11.45
N ASP A 54 -3.97 -2.04 -12.23
CA ASP A 54 -5.27 -2.61 -11.93
C ASP A 54 -5.13 -4.13 -12.06
N THR A 55 -4.48 -4.73 -11.07
CA THR A 55 -4.41 -6.17 -10.95
C THR A 55 -5.79 -6.60 -10.47
N GLU A 56 -6.71 -6.75 -11.42
CA GLU A 56 -7.68 -7.84 -11.34
C GLU A 56 -6.92 -9.01 -10.73
N ASN A 57 -7.43 -9.59 -9.65
CA ASN A 57 -6.80 -10.55 -8.74
C ASN A 57 -6.31 -11.83 -9.47
N LYS A 58 -5.34 -11.67 -10.36
CA LYS A 58 -4.76 -12.62 -11.29
C LYS A 58 -3.33 -12.80 -10.82
N GLY A 59 -3.08 -13.91 -10.14
CA GLY A 59 -1.77 -14.26 -9.60
C GLY A 59 -1.48 -13.74 -8.18
N GLN A 60 -2.44 -13.10 -7.51
CA GLN A 60 -2.30 -12.67 -6.10
C GLN A 60 -2.80 -13.72 -5.10
N CYS A 61 -3.35 -14.85 -5.58
CA CYS A 61 -3.92 -15.93 -4.76
C CYS A 61 -4.86 -15.42 -3.64
N GLN A 62 -5.52 -14.28 -3.87
CA GLN A 62 -6.45 -13.69 -2.93
C GLN A 62 -7.86 -14.14 -3.32
N SER A 63 -8.67 -14.55 -2.35
CA SER A 63 -10.09 -14.85 -2.59
C SER A 63 -10.86 -13.55 -2.83
N SER A 64 -11.88 -13.60 -3.68
CA SER A 64 -12.77 -12.45 -3.86
C SER A 64 -13.90 -12.45 -2.82
N PHE A 65 -14.44 -11.28 -2.48
CA PHE A 65 -15.59 -11.19 -1.58
C PHE A 65 -16.79 -12.01 -2.10
N LYS A 66 -16.99 -12.01 -3.42
CA LYS A 66 -18.03 -12.80 -4.09
C LYS A 66 -17.84 -14.31 -3.89
N GLU A 67 -16.61 -14.79 -3.94
CA GLU A 67 -16.27 -16.19 -3.67
C GLU A 67 -16.58 -16.56 -2.23
N PHE A 68 -16.21 -15.70 -1.28
CA PHE A 68 -16.55 -15.87 0.13
C PHE A 68 -18.07 -15.95 0.37
N GLU A 69 -18.86 -15.01 -0.19
CA GLU A 69 -20.32 -15.03 -0.05
C GLU A 69 -20.94 -16.33 -0.61
N SER A 70 -20.42 -16.84 -1.73
CA SER A 70 -20.88 -18.11 -2.29
C SER A 70 -20.64 -19.29 -1.34
N ILE A 71 -19.47 -19.36 -0.70
CA ILE A 71 -19.13 -20.42 0.27
C ILE A 71 -20.05 -20.36 1.49
N ILE A 72 -20.33 -19.16 2.01
CA ILE A 72 -21.26 -18.96 3.13
C ILE A 72 -22.69 -19.37 2.74
N SER A 73 -23.15 -18.98 1.55
CA SER A 73 -24.49 -19.36 1.07
C SER A 73 -24.64 -20.87 0.88
N GLN A 74 -23.61 -21.57 0.40
CA GLN A 74 -23.64 -23.03 0.26
C GLN A 74 -23.64 -23.72 1.63
N SER A 75 -22.75 -23.29 2.53
CA SER A 75 -22.68 -23.81 3.90
C SER A 75 -24.02 -23.67 4.64
N THR A 76 -24.70 -22.53 4.49
CA THR A 76 -26.00 -22.27 5.13
C THR A 76 -27.17 -23.04 4.52
N LYS A 77 -27.07 -23.52 3.27
CA LYS A 77 -28.08 -24.40 2.65
C LYS A 77 -27.91 -25.84 3.12
N ASN A 78 -26.67 -26.32 3.17
CA ASN A 78 -26.36 -27.69 3.61
C ASN A 78 -26.81 -27.93 5.07
N GLN A 79 -26.77 -26.91 5.93
CA GLN A 79 -27.27 -26.99 7.32
C GLN A 79 -28.80 -27.04 7.47
N LYS A 80 -29.57 -26.81 6.41
CA LYS A 80 -31.05 -26.84 6.43
C LYS A 80 -31.63 -28.12 5.83
N GLU A 81 -30.79 -28.96 5.22
CA GLU A 81 -31.18 -30.22 4.56
C GLU A 81 -30.93 -31.45 5.44
N ASP A 82 -30.36 -31.26 6.64
CA ASP A 82 -30.31 -32.22 7.78
C ASP A 82 -31.38 -31.86 8.85
#